data_AF-A0A969FJJ2-F1
#
_entry.id   AF-A0A969FJJ2-F1
#
_cell.length_a   1.000
_cell.length_b   1.000
_cell.length_c   1.000
_cell.angle_alpha   90.00
_cell.angle_beta   90.00
_cell.angle_gamma   90.00
#
_symmetry.space_group_name_H-M   'P 1'
#
loop_
_entity.id
_entity.type
_entity.pdbx_description
1 polymer ?
#
loop_
_entity_poly.entity_id
_entity_poly.type
_entity_poly.pdbx_seq_one_letter_code
_entity_poly.pdbx_strand_id
1 'polypeptide(L)'
;MDNSTARKFLIDQGTAHQSQRNPDALLLRLDRGEAPIPGQMTSVLLALKVTYTALEGEAMIDRELVQALYWLARNSRRALQAGHDQGVVWPPLLAEDLERVEVAVEAILSGVWEVPASQATLPGQVTRSLPGSR
;
A
#
# COMPACT_ATOMS: atom_id res chain seq x y z
N MET A 1 -15.38 -2.36 -0.60
CA MET A 1 -14.57 -3.54 -0.25
C MET A 1 -14.58 -3.65 1.27
N ASP A 2 -14.95 -4.80 1.83
CA ASP A 2 -14.87 -5.07 3.27
C ASP A 2 -13.45 -5.55 3.66
N ASN A 3 -13.16 -5.59 4.97
CA ASN A 3 -11.83 -5.96 5.48
C ASN A 3 -11.41 -7.39 5.08
N SER A 4 -12.31 -8.37 5.13
CA SER A 4 -11.96 -9.75 4.81
C SER A 4 -11.57 -9.88 3.33
N THR A 5 -12.29 -9.18 2.45
CA THR A 5 -11.98 -9.08 1.03
C THR A 5 -10.66 -8.33 0.79
N ALA A 6 -10.43 -7.21 1.48
CA ALA A 6 -9.19 -6.44 1.37
C ALA A 6 -7.96 -7.26 1.79
N ARG A 7 -8.04 -7.93 2.94
CA ARG A 7 -6.95 -8.78 3.47
C ARG A 7 -6.63 -9.92 2.51
N LYS A 8 -7.64 -10.66 2.04
CA LYS A 8 -7.45 -11.74 1.06
C LYS A 8 -6.83 -11.20 -0.23
N PHE A 9 -7.32 -10.08 -0.73
CA PHE A 9 -6.80 -9.44 -1.94
C PHE A 9 -5.32 -9.08 -1.79
N LEU A 10 -4.92 -8.43 -0.68
CA LEU A 10 -3.52 -8.08 -0.43
C LEU A 10 -2.62 -9.31 -0.31
N ILE A 11 -3.10 -10.37 0.35
CA ILE A 11 -2.38 -11.65 0.43
C ILE A 11 -2.16 -12.24 -0.96
N ASP A 12 -3.20 -12.30 -1.79
CA ASP A 12 -3.10 -12.84 -3.15
C ASP A 12 -2.18 -11.98 -4.04
N GLN A 13 -2.14 -10.65 -3.87
CA GLN A 13 -1.21 -9.78 -4.60
C GLN A 13 0.25 -9.92 -4.10
N GLY A 14 0.48 -9.89 -2.79
CA GLY A 14 1.80 -9.91 -2.18
C GLY A 14 2.50 -11.27 -2.26
N THR A 15 1.74 -12.36 -2.33
CA THR A 15 2.25 -13.74 -2.45
C THR A 15 2.11 -14.32 -3.86
N ALA A 16 1.95 -13.45 -4.86
CA ALA A 16 1.70 -13.86 -6.24
C ALA A 16 2.83 -14.72 -6.84
N HIS A 17 4.09 -14.46 -6.47
CA HIS A 17 5.25 -15.25 -6.92
C HIS A 17 5.24 -16.70 -6.41
N GLN A 18 4.78 -16.91 -5.17
CA GLN A 18 4.73 -18.22 -4.55
C GLN A 18 3.52 -19.01 -5.00
N SER A 19 2.37 -18.34 -5.12
CA SER A 19 1.11 -19.01 -5.43
C SER A 19 0.91 -19.24 -6.92
N GLN A 20 1.34 -18.30 -7.77
CA GLN A 20 1.11 -18.26 -9.22
C GLN A 20 -0.36 -18.49 -9.62
N ARG A 21 -1.30 -18.27 -8.68
CA ARG A 21 -2.74 -18.53 -8.86
C ARG A 21 -3.40 -17.48 -9.75
N ASN A 22 -2.91 -16.25 -9.70
CA ASN A 22 -3.44 -15.13 -10.47
C ASN A 22 -2.32 -14.55 -11.36
N PRO A 23 -2.27 -14.90 -12.66
CA PRO A 23 -1.25 -14.37 -13.57
C PRO A 23 -1.34 -12.85 -13.77
N ASP A 24 -2.48 -12.25 -13.43
CA ASP A 24 -2.75 -10.82 -13.52
C ASP A 24 -2.47 -10.08 -12.21
N ALA A 25 -1.92 -10.76 -11.20
CA ALA A 25 -1.46 -10.10 -9.98
C ALA A 25 -0.39 -9.04 -10.29
N LEU A 26 -0.45 -7.92 -9.56
CA LEU A 26 0.38 -6.74 -9.79
C LEU A 26 1.86 -7.10 -9.93
N LEU A 27 2.38 -7.88 -8.97
CA LEU A 27 3.79 -8.25 -8.94
C LEU A 27 4.22 -9.09 -10.15
N LEU A 28 3.37 -10.00 -10.63
CA LEU A 28 3.70 -10.82 -11.80
C LEU A 28 3.66 -10.01 -13.09
N ARG A 29 2.74 -9.05 -13.21
CA ARG A 29 2.68 -8.14 -14.36
C ARG A 29 3.92 -7.23 -14.41
N LEU A 30 4.27 -6.61 -13.29
CA LEU A 30 5.44 -5.74 -13.21
C LEU A 30 6.75 -6.50 -13.51
N ASP A 31 6.91 -7.72 -13.01
CA ASP A 31 8.09 -8.55 -13.32
C ASP A 31 8.19 -8.93 -14.81
N ARG A 32 7.08 -8.96 -15.53
CA ARG A 32 7.05 -9.18 -16.99
C ARG A 32 7.25 -7.90 -17.80
N GLY A 33 7.44 -6.75 -17.15
CA GLY A 33 7.48 -5.45 -17.82
C GLY A 33 6.10 -5.00 -18.33
N GLU A 34 5.01 -5.57 -17.81
CA GLU A 34 3.66 -5.22 -18.20
C GLU A 34 3.05 -4.20 -17.23
N ALA A 35 2.35 -3.20 -17.78
CA ALA A 35 1.62 -2.25 -16.96
C ALA A 35 0.54 -2.94 -16.09
N PRO A 36 0.22 -2.39 -14.90
CA PRO A 36 -0.92 -2.84 -14.12
C PRO A 36 -2.23 -2.73 -14.92
N ILE A 37 -3.19 -3.58 -14.59
CA ILE A 37 -4.53 -3.53 -15.20
C ILE A 37 -5.22 -2.22 -14.78
N PRO A 38 -6.04 -1.58 -15.64
CA PRO A 38 -6.81 -0.40 -15.27
C PRO A 38 -7.57 -0.59 -13.94
N GLY A 39 -7.36 0.31 -12.99
CA GLY A 39 -7.97 0.25 -11.65
C GLY A 39 -7.30 -0.69 -10.64
N GLN A 40 -6.28 -1.45 -11.04
CA GLN A 40 -5.54 -2.35 -10.14
C GLN A 40 -4.82 -1.58 -9.03
N MET A 41 -4.13 -0.48 -9.36
CA MET A 41 -3.48 0.38 -8.36
C MET A 41 -4.49 0.97 -7.37
N THR A 42 -5.62 1.47 -7.86
CA THR A 42 -6.72 1.97 -7.01
C THR A 42 -7.24 0.89 -6.07
N SER A 43 -7.38 -0.34 -6.55
CA SER A 43 -7.85 -1.47 -5.75
C SER A 43 -6.85 -1.88 -4.67
N VAL A 44 -5.54 -1.87 -4.98
CA VAL A 44 -4.47 -2.10 -4.00
C VAL A 44 -4.46 -1.03 -2.92
N LEU A 45 -4.46 0.25 -3.30
CA LEU A 45 -4.47 1.36 -2.36
C LEU A 45 -5.73 1.37 -1.49
N LEU A 46 -6.90 1.07 -2.07
CA LEU A 46 -8.15 0.94 -1.32
C LEU A 46 -8.08 -0.20 -0.32
N ALA A 47 -7.55 -1.36 -0.72
CA ALA A 47 -7.40 -2.50 0.17
C ALA A 47 -6.45 -2.18 1.34
N LEU A 48 -5.31 -1.53 1.07
CA LEU A 48 -4.37 -1.08 2.11
C LEU A 48 -5.06 -0.13 3.10
N LYS A 49 -5.81 0.86 2.62
CA LYS A 49 -6.56 1.78 3.48
C LYS A 49 -7.59 1.06 4.35
N VAL A 50 -8.37 0.14 3.78
CA VAL A 50 -9.37 -0.64 4.52
C VAL A 50 -8.70 -1.51 5.58
N THR A 51 -7.58 -2.17 5.23
CA THR A 51 -6.81 -2.99 6.16
C THR A 51 -6.20 -2.17 7.29
N TYR A 52 -5.67 -0.97 7.01
CA TYR A 52 -5.20 -0.05 8.04
C TYR A 52 -6.32 0.30 9.03
N THR A 53 -7.47 0.79 8.54
CA THR A 53 -8.61 1.14 9.39
C THR A 53 -9.11 -0.05 10.21
N ALA A 54 -9.06 -1.26 9.65
CA ALA A 54 -9.47 -2.46 10.37
C ALA A 54 -8.49 -2.94 11.44
N LEU A 55 -7.23 -2.49 11.38
CA LEU A 55 -6.18 -2.79 12.36
C LEU A 55 -6.00 -1.66 13.39
N GLU A 56 -6.74 -0.56 13.28
CA GLU A 56 -6.70 0.51 14.28
C GLU A 56 -7.12 -0.01 15.66
N GLY A 57 -6.20 0.07 16.63
CA GLY A 57 -6.40 -0.42 17.98
C GLY A 57 -6.12 -1.92 18.18
N GLU A 58 -5.80 -2.66 17.11
CA GLU A 58 -5.37 -4.05 17.20
C GLU A 58 -3.89 -4.14 17.57
N ALA A 59 -3.57 -4.99 18.55
CA ALA A 59 -2.19 -5.17 19.02
C ALA A 59 -1.40 -6.20 18.20
N MET A 60 -2.07 -6.95 17.32
CA MET A 60 -1.47 -8.03 16.56
C MET A 60 -1.90 -7.98 15.11
N ILE A 61 -0.93 -8.18 14.22
CA ILE A 61 -1.16 -8.43 12.80
C ILE A 61 -0.72 -9.85 12.53
N ASP A 62 -1.54 -10.59 11.78
CA ASP A 62 -1.19 -11.96 11.44
C ASP A 62 0.04 -12.01 10.51
N ARG A 63 0.84 -13.05 10.67
CA ARG A 63 2.13 -13.19 9.97
C ARG A 63 1.98 -13.30 8.45
N GLU A 64 0.89 -13.88 7.96
CA GLU A 64 0.64 -14.04 6.52
C GLU A 64 0.42 -12.67 5.86
N LEU A 65 -0.39 -11.82 6.47
CA LEU A 65 -0.62 -10.45 6.02
C LEU A 65 0.67 -9.63 6.10
N VAL A 66 1.41 -9.70 7.21
CA VAL A 66 2.71 -9.01 7.33
C VAL A 66 3.65 -9.41 6.21
N GLN A 67 3.75 -10.72 5.92
CA GLN A 67 4.55 -11.21 4.80
C GLN A 67 4.03 -10.65 3.47
N ALA A 68 2.74 -10.74 3.19
CA ALA A 68 2.18 -10.23 1.94
C ALA A 68 2.47 -8.74 1.72
N LEU A 69 2.27 -7.90 2.75
CA LEU A 69 2.55 -6.47 2.71
C LEU A 69 4.02 -6.18 2.44
N TYR A 70 4.92 -6.87 3.15
CA TYR A 70 6.36 -6.73 2.95
C TYR A 70 6.78 -7.08 1.51
N TRP A 71 6.29 -8.21 0.98
CA TRP A 71 6.60 -8.64 -0.37
C TRP A 71 6.00 -7.69 -1.42
N LEU A 72 4.78 -7.20 -1.20
CA LEU A 72 4.12 -6.25 -2.08
C LEU A 72 4.91 -4.95 -2.21
N ALA A 73 5.28 -4.30 -1.11
CA ALA A 73 6.05 -3.06 -1.12
C ALA A 73 7.44 -3.27 -1.76
N ARG A 74 8.18 -4.27 -1.26
CA ARG A 74 9.56 -4.52 -1.71
C ARG A 74 9.65 -4.91 -3.19
N ASN A 75 8.82 -5.86 -3.62
CA ASN A 75 8.95 -6.42 -4.97
C ASN A 75 8.38 -5.50 -6.04
N SER A 76 7.33 -4.73 -5.74
CA SER A 76 6.80 -3.77 -6.70
C SER A 76 7.81 -2.66 -7.01
N ARG A 77 8.52 -2.14 -6.00
CA ARG A 77 9.61 -1.17 -6.18
C ARG A 77 10.77 -1.76 -6.98
N ARG A 78 11.17 -3.00 -6.67
CA ARG A 78 12.22 -3.72 -7.41
C ARG A 78 11.84 -3.89 -8.88
N ALA A 79 10.60 -4.28 -9.16
CA ALA A 79 10.12 -4.51 -10.52
C ALA A 79 10.06 -3.20 -11.33
N LEU A 80 9.63 -2.09 -10.72
CA LEU A 80 9.67 -0.76 -11.33
C LEU A 80 11.09 -0.41 -11.80
N GLN A 81 12.08 -0.55 -10.90
CA GLN A 81 13.48 -0.26 -11.23
C GLN A 81 14.02 -1.21 -12.31
N ALA A 82 13.76 -2.51 -12.18
CA ALA A 82 14.20 -3.49 -13.17
C ALA A 82 13.61 -3.21 -14.56
N GLY A 83 12.36 -2.76 -14.65
CA GLY A 83 11.76 -2.34 -15.91
C GLY A 83 12.40 -1.08 -16.47
N HIS A 84 12.73 -0.09 -15.63
CA HIS A 84 13.49 1.08 -16.08
C HIS A 84 14.85 0.68 -16.68
N ASP A 85 15.57 -0.22 -16.01
CA ASP A 85 16.88 -0.72 -16.48
C ASP A 85 16.76 -1.49 -17.80
N GLN A 86 15.59 -2.08 -18.08
CA GLN A 86 15.27 -2.82 -19.30
C GLN A 86 14.61 -1.96 -20.40
N GLY A 87 14.42 -0.65 -20.16
CA GLY A 87 13.79 0.27 -21.11
C GLY A 87 12.26 0.13 -21.22
N VAL A 88 11.60 -0.47 -20.22
CA VAL A 88 10.14 -0.53 -20.14
C VAL A 88 9.56 0.87 -19.94
N VAL A 89 8.57 1.23 -20.75
CA VAL A 89 7.85 2.49 -20.62
C VAL A 89 6.68 2.30 -19.65
N TRP A 90 6.90 2.73 -18.41
CA TRP A 90 5.88 2.66 -17.37
C TRP A 90 4.80 3.74 -17.52
N PRO A 91 3.56 3.49 -17.04
CA PRO A 91 2.54 4.52 -16.93
C PRO A 91 3.03 5.73 -16.08
N PRO A 92 2.64 6.96 -16.43
CA PRO A 92 3.21 8.19 -15.88
C PRO A 92 2.92 8.45 -14.39
N LEU A 93 2.14 7.59 -13.72
CA LEU A 93 1.82 7.69 -12.29
C LEU A 93 2.22 6.43 -11.50
N LEU A 94 2.81 5.44 -12.17
CA LEU A 94 3.08 4.15 -11.54
C LEU A 94 4.09 4.29 -10.40
N ALA A 95 5.10 5.13 -10.56
CA ALA A 95 6.12 5.34 -9.53
C ALA A 95 5.50 5.93 -8.26
N GLU A 96 4.65 6.94 -8.41
CA GLU A 96 3.94 7.61 -7.32
C GLU A 96 2.92 6.69 -6.66
N ASP A 97 2.21 5.87 -7.44
CA ASP A 97 1.27 4.89 -6.89
C ASP A 97 1.99 3.79 -6.10
N LEU A 98 3.16 3.35 -6.54
CA LEU A 98 3.97 2.38 -5.81
C LEU A 98 4.61 2.98 -4.54
N GLU A 99 4.97 4.26 -4.56
CA GLU A 99 5.39 4.99 -3.35
C GLU A 99 4.24 5.07 -2.34
N ARG A 100 3.01 5.38 -2.79
CA ARG A 100 1.82 5.35 -1.92
C ARG A 100 1.56 3.96 -1.32
N VAL A 101 1.85 2.89 -2.07
CA VAL A 101 1.77 1.51 -1.55
C VAL A 101 2.79 1.31 -0.43
N GLU A 102 4.04 1.73 -0.63
CA GLU A 102 5.09 1.63 0.38
C GLU A 102 4.74 2.39 1.66
N VAL A 103 4.31 3.65 1.54
CA VAL A 103 3.86 4.47 2.68
C VAL A 103 2.67 3.85 3.41
N ALA A 104 1.67 3.33 2.68
CA ALA A 104 0.51 2.70 3.31
C ALA A 104 0.87 1.38 4.01
N VAL A 105 1.82 0.61 3.46
CA VAL A 105 2.36 -0.59 4.11
C VAL A 105 3.10 -0.22 5.39
N GLU A 106 3.94 0.81 5.34
CA GLU A 106 4.64 1.33 6.52
C GLU A 106 3.65 1.76 7.60
N ALA A 107 2.60 2.51 7.23
CA ALA A 107 1.56 2.95 8.16
C ALA A 107 0.80 1.78 8.81
N ILE A 108 0.52 0.71 8.07
CA ILE A 108 -0.09 -0.51 8.63
C ILE A 108 0.83 -1.18 9.65
N LEU A 109 2.12 -1.28 9.35
CA LEU A 109 3.07 -1.98 10.20
C LEU A 109 3.49 -1.15 11.43
N SER A 110 3.52 0.18 11.32
CA SER A 110 3.84 1.10 12.41
C SER A 110 2.63 1.48 13.26
N GLY A 111 1.41 1.34 12.72
CA GLY A 111 0.19 1.84 13.33
C GLY A 111 0.03 3.36 13.25
N VAL A 112 0.85 4.05 12.43
CA VAL A 112 0.83 5.51 12.28
C VAL A 112 0.55 5.87 10.83
N TRP A 113 -0.63 6.43 10.56
CA TRP A 113 -0.93 7.01 9.25
C TRP A 113 -0.35 8.41 9.13
N GLU A 114 0.87 8.51 8.62
CA GLU A 114 1.45 9.81 8.26
C GLU A 114 0.82 10.32 6.96
N VAL A 115 0.14 11.45 7.04
CA VAL A 115 -0.23 12.22 5.83
C VAL A 115 1.01 13.05 5.47
N PRO A 116 1.64 12.85 4.30
CA PRO A 116 2.82 13.63 3.93
C PRO A 116 2.51 15.13 3.99
N ALA A 117 3.44 15.90 4.55
CA ALA A 117 3.29 17.32 4.90
C ALA A 117 2.91 18.24 3.73
N SER A 118 3.00 17.77 2.48
CA SER A 118 2.52 18.48 1.28
C SER A 118 1.00 18.67 1.22
N GLN A 119 0.24 18.10 2.16
CA GLN A 119 -1.20 18.40 2.37
C GLN A 119 -1.51 19.07 3.72
N ALA A 120 -0.50 19.41 4.53
CA ALA A 120 -0.69 19.86 5.91
C ALA A 120 -0.75 21.39 6.12
N THR A 121 -1.02 22.19 5.07
CA THR A 121 -1.16 23.65 5.22
C THR A 121 -2.47 24.18 4.66
N LEU A 122 -3.46 24.34 5.53
CA LEU A 122 -4.29 25.55 5.57
C LEU A 122 -4.36 26.03 7.03
N PRO A 123 -4.11 27.33 7.29
CA PRO A 123 -4.09 27.87 8.65
C PRO A 123 -5.53 28.11 9.13
N GLY A 124 -5.88 27.48 10.25
CA GLY A 124 -7.18 27.62 10.89
C GLY A 124 -7.12 27.01 12.29
N GLN A 125 -6.37 27.66 13.17
CA GLN A 125 -6.20 27.26 14.57
C GLN A 125 -7.56 27.13 15.27
N VAL A 126 -7.77 26.01 15.95
CA VAL A 126 -8.53 25.98 17.19
C VAL A 126 -7.62 25.40 18.26
N THR A 127 -6.93 26.28 18.97
CA THR A 127 -6.32 25.97 20.26
C THR A 127 -7.39 25.40 21.18
N ARG A 128 -7.36 24.09 21.43
CA ARG A 128 -8.05 23.53 22.60
C ARG A 128 -7.27 23.95 23.84
N SER A 129 -7.73 25.02 24.46
CA SER A 129 -7.39 25.34 25.85
C SER A 129 -7.83 24.19 26.75
N LEU A 130 -6.90 23.55 27.45
CA LEU A 130 -7.18 22.62 28.53
C LEU A 130 -7.80 23.39 29.72
N PRO A 131 -8.86 22.89 30.37
CA PRO A 131 -9.42 23.55 31.55
C PRO A 131 -8.51 23.31 32.77
N GLY A 132 -8.50 24.31 33.65
CA GLY A 132 -7.51 24.47 34.71
C GLY A 132 -7.42 23.35 35.75
N SER A 133 -6.28 23.34 36.42
CA SER A 133 -6.08 22.68 37.71
C SER A 133 -5.69 23.75 38.74
N ARG A 134 -6.26 23.58 39.93
CA ARG A 134 -6.39 24.52 41.05
C ARG A 134 -5.07 25.02 41.62
#